data_AF-A0A1A8MMA6-F1
#
_entry.id   AF-A0A1A8MMA6-F1
#
_cell.length_a   1.000
_cell.length_b   1.000
_cell.length_c   1.000
_cell.angle_alpha   90.00
_cell.angle_beta   90.00
_cell.angle_gamma   90.00
#
_symmetry.space_group_name_H-M   'P 1'
#
loop_
_entity.id
_entity.type
_entity.pdbx_description
1 polymer ?
#
loop_
_entity_poly.entity_id
_entity_poly.type
_entity_poly.pdbx_seq_one_letter_code
_entity_poly.pdbx_strand_id
1 'polypeptide(L)'
;MPFPFGKSQKNPAEIVRSLKENVAYLEKLDSGESKKCEKVAEEVSKSLASLKEVLCGTGDKEPQTEAVAQLAQELYNTNLLIALIANLQKIDFEGKKDVVHLFSNIVRRQIGTRTPTVEYISTHPEILFMLLKGYESAEVALNCGMMLRECLRHEPLARTVLFSEEFFCFFRYVELSTFDIASDAFASFKDLLTRHKIMCADFLENNYDRVFTEYEKLLHSDNYVTKRQSLKLLGELLLDRYNFTVMTKYISRAENLKLMMNLLRDNSRNIQFEAFHVFKVFVANPHKTQPVLDILLKNQTKLVDFLSHFQTDRSEDEQFCDEKNYLVKQIREMKRPTTTEEA
;
A
#
# COMPACT_ATOMS: atom_id res chain seq x y z
N MET A 1 -55.03 4.74 -26.35
CA MET A 1 -53.73 4.05 -26.38
C MET A 1 -53.24 3.93 -24.94
N PRO A 2 -52.84 2.75 -24.44
CA PRO A 2 -52.32 2.62 -23.09
C PRO A 2 -50.92 3.23 -23.02
N PHE A 3 -50.69 4.06 -22.01
CA PHE A 3 -49.38 4.58 -21.63
C PHE A 3 -48.44 3.40 -21.28
N PRO A 4 -47.19 3.37 -21.77
CA PRO A 4 -46.23 2.39 -21.29
C PRO A 4 -45.83 2.80 -19.87
N PHE A 5 -46.27 2.03 -18.88
CA PHE A 5 -45.73 2.07 -17.52
C PHE A 5 -44.23 1.76 -17.61
N GLY A 6 -43.41 2.80 -17.63
CA GLY A 6 -42.00 2.66 -17.28
C GLY A 6 -41.95 2.13 -15.85
N LYS A 7 -41.23 1.03 -15.61
CA LYS A 7 -40.95 0.56 -14.25
C LYS A 7 -40.46 1.76 -13.44
N SER A 8 -41.21 2.14 -12.42
CA SER A 8 -40.79 3.16 -11.45
C SER A 8 -39.38 2.81 -11.00
N GLN A 9 -38.41 3.65 -11.36
CA GLN A 9 -37.05 3.54 -10.85
C GLN A 9 -37.16 3.70 -9.35
N LYS A 10 -36.88 2.63 -8.59
CA LYS A 10 -36.98 2.65 -7.12
C LYS A 10 -36.12 3.80 -6.59
N ASN A 11 -36.68 4.54 -5.63
CA ASN A 11 -35.98 5.64 -4.97
C ASN A 11 -34.68 5.13 -4.33
N PRO A 12 -33.51 5.75 -4.58
CA PRO A 12 -32.24 5.32 -4.01
C PRO A 12 -32.28 5.12 -2.49
N ALA A 13 -33.02 5.97 -1.77
CA ALA A 13 -33.15 5.85 -0.32
C ALA A 13 -33.88 4.57 0.13
N GLU A 14 -34.89 4.13 -0.62
CA GLU A 14 -35.61 2.88 -0.34
C GLU A 14 -34.72 1.66 -0.60
N ILE A 15 -33.90 1.70 -1.65
CA ILE A 15 -32.95 0.64 -1.97
C ILE A 15 -31.90 0.53 -0.85
N VAL A 16 -31.35 1.65 -0.38
CA VAL A 16 -30.37 1.66 0.72
C VAL A 16 -30.96 1.08 2.01
N ARG A 17 -32.19 1.48 2.37
CA ARG A 17 -32.86 0.97 3.58
C ARG A 17 -33.14 -0.52 3.50
N SER A 18 -33.70 -0.99 2.38
CA SER A 18 -33.95 -2.42 2.15
C SER A 18 -32.65 -3.22 2.14
N LEU A 19 -31.58 -2.69 1.53
CA LEU A 19 -30.27 -3.32 1.54
C LEU A 19 -29.70 -3.43 2.96
N LYS A 20 -29.83 -2.38 3.78
CA LYS A 20 -29.41 -2.41 5.19
C LYS A 20 -30.14 -3.48 5.99
N GLU A 21 -31.45 -3.61 5.81
CA GLU A 21 -32.27 -4.65 6.46
C GLU A 21 -31.84 -6.05 6.02
N ASN A 22 -31.62 -6.26 4.71
CA ASN A 22 -31.18 -7.55 4.18
C ASN A 22 -29.77 -7.93 4.67
N VAL A 23 -28.84 -6.98 4.77
CA VAL A 23 -27.50 -7.22 5.33
C VAL A 23 -27.60 -7.56 6.82
N ALA A 24 -28.43 -6.84 7.59
CA ALA A 24 -28.65 -7.15 9.00
C ALA A 24 -29.33 -8.51 9.21
N TYR A 25 -30.17 -8.95 8.28
CA TYR A 25 -30.74 -10.28 8.29
C TYR A 25 -29.69 -11.34 7.97
N LEU A 26 -28.86 -11.11 6.94
CA LEU A 26 -27.74 -11.97 6.56
C LEU A 26 -26.74 -12.18 7.71
N GLU A 27 -26.51 -11.15 8.52
CA GLU A 27 -25.66 -11.21 9.71
C GLU A 27 -26.17 -12.23 10.74
N LYS A 28 -27.50 -12.31 10.92
CA LYS A 28 -28.16 -13.19 11.91
C LYS A 28 -28.32 -14.64 11.45
N LEU A 29 -28.17 -14.93 10.16
CA LEU A 29 -28.31 -16.28 9.64
C LEU A 29 -27.13 -17.17 10.07
N ASP A 30 -27.46 -18.34 10.60
CA ASP A 30 -26.51 -19.38 10.99
C ASP A 30 -26.06 -20.22 9.78
N SER A 31 -24.91 -20.89 9.91
CA SER A 31 -24.35 -21.78 8.88
C SER A 31 -25.28 -22.96 8.50
N GLY A 32 -26.24 -23.32 9.36
CA GLY A 32 -27.25 -24.35 9.08
C GLY A 32 -28.37 -23.90 8.12
N GLU A 33 -28.51 -22.61 7.82
CA GLU A 33 -29.58 -22.05 6.97
C GLU A 33 -29.11 -21.70 5.55
N SER A 34 -28.22 -22.51 4.95
CA SER A 34 -27.58 -22.25 3.63
C SER A 34 -28.55 -21.77 2.54
N LYS A 35 -29.70 -22.44 2.36
CA LYS A 35 -30.69 -22.07 1.33
C LYS A 35 -31.34 -20.70 1.56
N LYS A 36 -31.51 -20.28 2.81
CA LYS A 36 -32.03 -18.93 3.12
C LYS A 36 -30.93 -17.90 2.95
N CYS A 37 -29.71 -18.21 3.39
CA CYS A 37 -28.54 -17.36 3.20
C CYS A 37 -28.30 -17.04 1.72
N GLU A 38 -28.35 -18.04 0.84
CA GLU A 38 -28.22 -17.86 -0.61
C GLU A 38 -29.29 -16.92 -1.19
N LYS A 39 -30.55 -17.08 -0.78
CA LYS A 39 -31.65 -16.21 -1.23
C LYS A 39 -31.46 -14.77 -0.80
N VAL A 40 -31.09 -14.55 0.46
CA VAL A 40 -30.87 -13.20 1.00
C VAL A 40 -29.65 -12.56 0.36
N ALA A 41 -28.58 -13.33 0.12
CA ALA A 41 -27.41 -12.87 -0.62
C ALA A 41 -27.78 -12.45 -2.06
N GLU A 42 -28.63 -13.21 -2.75
CA GLU A 42 -29.12 -12.84 -4.10
C GLU A 42 -29.91 -11.52 -4.09
N GLU A 43 -30.73 -11.29 -3.06
CA GLU A 43 -31.44 -10.02 -2.89
C GLU A 43 -30.50 -8.84 -2.58
N VAL A 44 -29.48 -9.07 -1.75
CA VAL A 44 -28.40 -8.11 -1.49
C VAL A 44 -27.71 -7.72 -2.80
N SER A 45 -27.38 -8.70 -3.65
CA SER A 45 -26.67 -8.46 -4.91
C SER A 45 -27.53 -7.74 -5.94
N LYS A 46 -28.84 -8.04 -6.02
CA LYS A 46 -29.79 -7.26 -6.84
C LYS A 46 -29.87 -5.80 -6.39
N SER A 47 -29.89 -5.56 -5.08
CA SER A 47 -29.90 -4.20 -4.53
C SER A 47 -28.59 -3.46 -4.82
N LEU A 48 -27.44 -4.12 -4.66
CA LEU A 48 -26.12 -3.57 -4.98
C LEU A 48 -25.98 -3.21 -6.46
N ALA A 49 -26.42 -4.09 -7.37
CA ALA A 49 -26.45 -3.82 -8.81
C ALA A 49 -27.31 -2.60 -9.13
N SER A 50 -28.48 -2.48 -8.49
CA SER A 50 -29.36 -1.31 -8.65
C SER A 50 -28.69 -0.01 -8.18
N LEU A 51 -27.96 -0.04 -7.05
CA LEU A 51 -27.23 1.13 -6.55
C LEU A 51 -26.06 1.52 -7.44
N LYS A 52 -25.39 0.53 -8.06
CA LYS A 52 -24.33 0.76 -9.03
C LYS A 52 -24.85 1.45 -10.29
N GLU A 53 -26.03 1.07 -10.79
CA GLU A 53 -26.69 1.77 -11.90
C GLU A 53 -27.01 3.24 -11.57
N VAL A 54 -27.39 3.53 -10.31
CA VAL A 54 -27.60 4.92 -9.87
C VAL A 54 -26.30 5.72 -9.89
N LEU A 55 -25.16 5.11 -9.52
CA LEU A 55 -23.85 5.77 -9.51
C LEU A 55 -23.25 5.97 -10.90
N CYS A 56 -23.38 4.99 -11.79
CA CYS A 56 -22.72 4.98 -13.10
C CYS A 56 -23.61 5.44 -14.25
N GLY A 57 -24.92 5.48 -14.03
CA GLY A 57 -25.88 5.57 -15.11
C GLY A 57 -26.11 4.21 -15.80
N THR A 58 -27.03 4.19 -16.76
CA THR A 58 -27.43 2.98 -17.49
C THR A 58 -27.30 3.22 -18.99
N GLY A 59 -26.48 2.41 -19.68
CA GLY A 59 -26.22 2.57 -21.12
C GLY A 59 -25.60 3.93 -21.42
N ASP A 60 -26.23 4.71 -22.31
CA ASP A 60 -25.75 6.04 -22.73
C ASP A 60 -26.21 7.19 -21.81
N LYS A 61 -26.92 6.90 -20.70
CA LYS A 61 -27.42 7.95 -19.79
C LYS A 61 -26.45 8.17 -18.64
N GLU A 62 -25.99 9.42 -18.50
CA GLU A 62 -25.22 9.86 -17.34
C GLU A 62 -26.01 9.73 -16.03
N PRO A 63 -25.33 9.49 -14.90
CA PRO A 63 -25.98 9.40 -13.59
C PRO A 63 -26.60 10.74 -13.19
N GLN A 64 -27.83 10.69 -12.66
CA GLN A 64 -28.52 11.88 -12.18
C GLN A 64 -27.86 12.39 -10.88
N THR A 65 -27.30 13.60 -10.91
CA THR A 65 -26.57 14.21 -9.78
C THR A 65 -27.35 14.19 -8.47
N GLU A 66 -28.65 14.46 -8.52
CA GLU A 66 -29.54 14.45 -7.35
C GLU A 66 -29.73 13.05 -6.77
N ALA A 67 -29.89 12.03 -7.63
CA ALA A 67 -30.00 10.63 -7.21
C ALA A 67 -28.71 10.13 -6.55
N VAL A 68 -27.54 10.50 -7.11
CA VAL A 68 -26.22 10.20 -6.51
C VAL A 68 -26.06 10.90 -5.16
N ALA A 69 -26.52 12.15 -5.05
CA ALA A 69 -26.47 12.89 -3.79
C ALA A 69 -27.35 12.25 -2.71
N GLN A 70 -28.57 11.86 -3.07
CA GLN A 70 -29.50 11.18 -2.17
C GLN A 70 -28.97 9.81 -1.75
N LEU A 71 -28.43 9.03 -2.69
CA LEU A 71 -27.77 7.75 -2.41
C LEU A 71 -26.64 7.93 -1.39
N ALA A 72 -25.71 8.83 -1.67
CA ALA A 72 -24.58 9.08 -0.78
C ALA A 72 -25.02 9.52 0.62
N GLN A 73 -26.00 10.42 0.72
CA GLN A 73 -26.52 10.86 2.01
C GLN A 73 -27.11 9.70 2.81
N GLU A 74 -27.90 8.83 2.17
CA GLU A 74 -28.51 7.69 2.86
C GLU A 74 -27.48 6.63 3.24
N LEU A 75 -26.42 6.44 2.45
CA LEU A 75 -25.28 5.57 2.80
C LEU A 75 -24.63 6.00 4.12
N TYR A 76 -24.43 7.31 4.31
CA TYR A 76 -23.86 7.86 5.55
C TYR A 76 -24.83 7.75 6.72
N ASN A 77 -26.09 8.16 6.53
CA ASN A 77 -27.09 8.17 7.60
C ASN A 77 -27.38 6.77 8.17
N THR A 78 -27.32 5.73 7.32
CA THR A 78 -27.64 4.35 7.70
C THR A 78 -26.42 3.53 8.10
N ASN A 79 -25.21 4.12 8.03
CA ASN A 79 -23.95 3.40 8.21
C ASN A 79 -23.91 2.12 7.37
N LEU A 80 -24.37 2.20 6.11
CA LEU A 80 -24.46 1.02 5.26
C LEU A 80 -23.07 0.53 4.84
N LEU A 81 -22.11 1.44 4.63
CA LEU A 81 -20.73 1.08 4.28
C LEU A 81 -20.09 0.18 5.32
N ILE A 82 -20.26 0.52 6.60
CA ILE A 82 -19.78 -0.27 7.74
C ILE A 82 -20.41 -1.66 7.70
N ALA A 83 -21.74 -1.74 7.52
CA ALA A 83 -22.46 -3.01 7.47
C ALA A 83 -22.02 -3.91 6.31
N LEU A 84 -21.80 -3.33 5.12
CA LEU A 84 -21.35 -4.06 3.94
C LEU A 84 -19.94 -4.62 4.12
N ILE A 85 -19.02 -3.83 4.68
CA ILE A 85 -17.65 -4.28 4.94
C ILE A 85 -17.62 -5.37 6.02
N ALA A 86 -18.35 -5.17 7.12
CA ALA A 86 -18.42 -6.14 8.22
C ALA A 86 -19.00 -7.50 7.78
N ASN A 87 -19.90 -7.51 6.82
CA ASN A 87 -20.56 -8.72 6.31
C ASN A 87 -20.04 -9.17 4.93
N LEU A 88 -18.92 -8.62 4.46
CA LEU A 88 -18.45 -8.83 3.08
C LEU A 88 -18.23 -10.31 2.73
N GLN A 89 -17.80 -11.13 3.70
CA GLN A 89 -17.63 -12.57 3.53
C GLN A 89 -18.94 -13.27 3.12
N LYS A 90 -20.08 -12.85 3.71
CA LYS A 90 -21.41 -13.43 3.47
C LYS A 90 -22.06 -13.01 2.15
N ILE A 91 -21.55 -11.94 1.51
CA ILE A 91 -22.04 -11.47 0.21
C ILE A 91 -21.48 -12.39 -0.88
N ASP A 92 -22.24 -12.66 -1.94
CA ASP A 92 -21.77 -13.50 -3.05
C ASP A 92 -20.64 -12.82 -3.86
N PHE A 93 -20.03 -13.57 -4.79
CA PHE A 93 -18.86 -13.11 -5.52
C PHE A 93 -19.09 -11.83 -6.34
N GLU A 94 -20.20 -11.73 -7.06
CA GLU A 94 -20.53 -10.52 -7.84
C GLU A 94 -20.94 -9.36 -6.92
N GLY A 95 -21.70 -9.63 -5.85
CA GLY A 95 -22.03 -8.61 -4.85
C GLY A 95 -20.79 -8.02 -4.18
N LYS A 96 -19.78 -8.85 -3.85
CA LYS A 96 -18.49 -8.38 -3.33
C LYS A 96 -17.81 -7.39 -4.30
N LYS A 97 -17.90 -7.60 -5.62
CA LYS A 97 -17.36 -6.66 -6.63
C LYS A 97 -18.18 -5.37 -6.71
N ASP A 98 -19.50 -5.47 -6.64
CA ASP A 98 -20.38 -4.31 -6.64
C ASP A 98 -20.21 -3.46 -5.38
N VAL A 99 -19.93 -4.07 -4.21
CA VAL A 99 -19.53 -3.33 -2.99
C VAL A 99 -18.25 -2.55 -3.22
N VAL A 100 -17.20 -3.19 -3.76
CA VAL A 100 -15.93 -2.50 -4.07
C VAL A 100 -16.17 -1.33 -5.02
N HIS A 101 -17.00 -1.54 -6.04
CA HIS A 101 -17.33 -0.51 -7.01
C HIS A 101 -18.10 0.66 -6.39
N LEU A 102 -19.17 0.37 -5.65
CA LEU A 102 -19.98 1.34 -4.90
C LEU A 102 -19.08 2.18 -3.97
N PHE A 103 -18.29 1.51 -3.13
CA PHE A 103 -17.38 2.14 -2.18
C PHE A 103 -16.33 3.03 -2.86
N SER A 104 -15.69 2.53 -3.91
CA SER A 104 -14.66 3.28 -4.65
C SER A 104 -15.23 4.53 -5.31
N ASN A 105 -16.45 4.45 -5.88
CA ASN A 105 -17.09 5.58 -6.52
C ASN A 105 -17.45 6.68 -5.53
N ILE A 106 -18.07 6.32 -4.40
CA ILE A 106 -18.46 7.30 -3.39
C ILE A 106 -17.23 7.93 -2.71
N VAL A 107 -16.14 7.18 -2.47
CA VAL A 107 -14.91 7.75 -1.87
C VAL A 107 -14.31 8.83 -2.77
N ARG A 108 -14.36 8.64 -4.09
CA ARG A 108 -13.89 9.61 -5.08
C ARG A 108 -14.83 10.80 -5.29
N ARG A 109 -16.06 10.75 -4.76
CA ARG A 109 -17.07 11.78 -5.00
C ARG A 109 -16.65 13.11 -4.37
N GLN A 110 -16.74 14.17 -5.17
CA GLN A 110 -16.45 15.54 -4.77
C GLN A 110 -17.68 16.45 -4.90
N ILE A 111 -17.81 17.40 -3.98
CA ILE A 111 -18.79 18.48 -4.05
C ILE A 111 -18.03 19.80 -3.88
N GLY A 112 -17.78 20.50 -4.99
CA GLY A 112 -16.82 21.60 -5.02
C GLY A 112 -15.42 21.08 -4.65
N THR A 113 -14.82 21.66 -3.60
CA THR A 113 -13.51 21.23 -3.08
C THR A 113 -13.61 20.19 -1.96
N ARG A 114 -14.82 19.83 -1.53
CA ARG A 114 -15.03 18.90 -0.42
C ARG A 114 -15.13 17.46 -0.91
N THR A 115 -14.71 16.54 -0.05
CA THR A 115 -14.81 15.09 -0.26
C THR A 115 -15.67 14.49 0.87
N PRO A 116 -17.02 14.52 0.75
CA PRO A 116 -17.92 14.19 1.86
C PRO A 116 -17.70 12.78 2.45
N THR A 117 -17.38 11.80 1.59
CA THR A 117 -17.10 10.43 2.03
C THR A 117 -15.81 10.33 2.84
N VAL A 118 -14.79 11.11 2.47
CA VAL A 118 -13.53 11.18 3.22
C VAL A 118 -13.78 11.80 4.60
N GLU A 119 -14.59 12.85 4.67
CA GLU A 119 -15.01 13.46 5.93
C GLU A 119 -15.80 12.47 6.79
N TYR A 120 -16.72 11.71 6.20
CA TYR A 120 -17.48 10.65 6.88
C TYR A 120 -16.58 9.52 7.41
N ILE A 121 -15.64 9.01 6.60
CA ILE A 121 -14.71 7.97 7.06
C ILE A 121 -13.76 8.51 8.14
N SER A 122 -13.41 9.80 8.08
CA SER A 122 -12.60 10.43 9.13
C SER A 122 -13.30 10.46 10.49
N THR A 123 -14.65 10.46 10.53
CA THR A 123 -15.43 10.33 11.77
C THR A 123 -15.80 8.89 12.12
N HIS A 124 -15.51 7.92 11.24
CA HIS A 124 -15.77 6.48 11.41
C HIS A 124 -14.52 5.66 11.03
N PRO A 125 -13.39 5.83 11.75
CA PRO A 125 -12.11 5.22 11.39
C PRO A 125 -12.13 3.68 11.43
N GLU A 126 -13.09 3.06 12.11
CA GLU A 126 -13.31 1.62 12.12
C GLU A 126 -13.45 1.03 10.71
N ILE A 127 -13.95 1.81 9.74
CA ILE A 127 -14.00 1.42 8.32
C ILE A 127 -12.60 1.04 7.81
N LEU A 128 -11.60 1.87 8.09
CA LEU A 128 -10.23 1.67 7.62
C LEU A 128 -9.62 0.41 8.26
N PHE A 129 -9.87 0.20 9.54
CA PHE A 129 -9.33 -0.94 10.28
C PHE A 129 -10.02 -2.26 9.94
N MET A 130 -11.33 -2.25 9.64
CA MET A 130 -12.02 -3.42 9.10
C MET A 130 -11.46 -3.80 7.72
N LEU A 131 -11.23 -2.82 6.85
CA LEU A 131 -10.61 -3.08 5.54
C LEU A 131 -9.19 -3.63 5.69
N LEU A 132 -8.38 -3.05 6.58
CA LEU A 132 -7.03 -3.53 6.85
C LEU A 132 -7.03 -4.97 7.42
N LYS A 133 -7.93 -5.26 8.37
CA LYS A 133 -8.09 -6.61 8.92
C LYS A 133 -8.61 -7.61 7.89
N GLY A 134 -9.25 -7.15 6.82
CA GLY A 134 -9.69 -7.97 5.70
C GLY A 134 -8.59 -8.83 5.07
N TYR A 135 -7.32 -8.42 5.15
CA TYR A 135 -6.18 -9.24 4.71
C TYR A 135 -6.02 -10.56 5.48
N GLU A 136 -6.59 -10.68 6.68
CA GLU A 136 -6.62 -11.94 7.45
C GLU A 136 -7.60 -12.97 6.87
N SER A 137 -8.47 -12.57 5.94
CA SER A 137 -9.49 -13.42 5.34
C SER A 137 -9.32 -13.56 3.83
N ALA A 138 -8.84 -14.72 3.38
CA ALA A 138 -8.53 -14.98 1.96
C ALA A 138 -9.69 -14.66 0.99
N GLU A 139 -10.94 -14.95 1.37
CA GLU A 139 -12.12 -14.74 0.51
C GLU A 139 -12.44 -13.27 0.19
N VAL A 140 -11.96 -12.33 0.99
CA VAL A 140 -12.27 -10.90 0.87
C VAL A 140 -11.03 -10.01 0.82
N ALA A 141 -9.83 -10.57 1.04
CA ALA A 141 -8.60 -9.80 1.16
C ALA A 141 -8.38 -8.84 -0.01
N LEU A 142 -8.52 -9.31 -1.26
CA LEU A 142 -8.34 -8.49 -2.45
C LEU A 142 -9.41 -7.37 -2.56
N ASN A 143 -10.66 -7.67 -2.18
CA ASN A 143 -11.74 -6.68 -2.15
C ASN A 143 -11.46 -5.58 -1.12
N CYS A 144 -11.03 -5.98 0.07
CA CYS A 144 -10.63 -5.06 1.12
C CYS A 144 -9.40 -4.23 0.72
N GLY A 145 -8.40 -4.84 0.09
CA GLY A 145 -7.21 -4.16 -0.41
C GLY A 145 -7.52 -3.11 -1.48
N MET A 146 -8.42 -3.42 -2.43
CA MET A 146 -8.90 -2.47 -3.43
C MET A 146 -9.60 -1.26 -2.78
N MET A 147 -10.53 -1.50 -1.85
CA MET A 147 -11.24 -0.41 -1.14
C MET A 147 -10.30 0.40 -0.25
N LEU A 148 -9.38 -0.26 0.46
CA LEU A 148 -8.40 0.40 1.32
C LEU A 148 -7.52 1.35 0.50
N ARG A 149 -6.98 0.89 -0.64
CA ARG A 149 -6.15 1.74 -1.50
C ARG A 149 -6.89 2.94 -2.08
N GLU A 150 -8.21 2.88 -2.27
CA GLU A 150 -9.00 4.07 -2.62
C GLU A 150 -9.04 5.07 -1.46
N CYS A 151 -9.20 4.62 -0.22
CA CYS A 151 -9.08 5.49 0.96
C CYS A 151 -7.70 6.13 1.06
N LEU A 152 -6.63 5.36 0.84
CA LEU A 152 -5.23 5.80 0.98
C LEU A 152 -4.84 6.92 0.00
N ARG A 153 -5.62 7.14 -1.07
CA ARG A 153 -5.44 8.29 -1.97
C ARG A 153 -5.67 9.64 -1.29
N HIS A 154 -6.40 9.65 -0.18
CA HIS A 154 -6.73 10.84 0.57
C HIS A 154 -5.86 10.93 1.83
N GLU A 155 -5.08 12.02 1.96
CA GLU A 155 -4.11 12.18 3.05
C GLU A 155 -4.72 12.00 4.45
N PRO A 156 -5.92 12.53 4.79
CA PRO A 156 -6.50 12.34 6.11
C PRO A 156 -6.71 10.86 6.48
N LEU A 157 -7.14 10.03 5.53
CA LEU A 157 -7.40 8.60 5.77
C LEU A 157 -6.10 7.80 5.80
N ALA A 158 -5.18 8.12 4.90
CA ALA A 158 -3.84 7.54 4.91
C ALA A 158 -3.11 7.83 6.23
N ARG A 159 -3.26 9.06 6.77
CA ARG A 159 -2.72 9.44 8.07
C ARG A 159 -3.27 8.59 9.20
N THR A 160 -4.59 8.37 9.24
CA THR A 160 -5.23 7.52 10.26
C THR A 160 -4.66 6.11 10.25
N VAL A 161 -4.42 5.52 9.07
CA VAL A 161 -3.82 4.18 8.98
C VAL A 161 -2.33 4.21 9.30
N LEU A 162 -1.56 5.12 8.70
CA LEU A 162 -0.10 5.15 8.82
C LEU A 162 0.38 5.35 10.27
N PHE A 163 -0.30 6.23 11.02
CA PHE A 163 0.04 6.55 12.41
C PHE A 163 -0.63 5.63 13.44
N SER A 164 -1.28 4.55 13.00
CA SER A 164 -1.91 3.56 13.88
C SER A 164 -0.98 2.39 14.21
N GLU A 165 -1.32 1.64 15.27
CA GLU A 165 -0.62 0.38 15.58
C GLU A 165 -0.89 -0.69 14.51
N GLU A 166 -2.07 -0.63 13.90
CA GLU A 166 -2.54 -1.52 12.85
C GLU A 166 -1.68 -1.44 11.58
N PHE A 167 -0.99 -0.32 11.33
CA PHE A 167 -0.01 -0.22 10.24
C PHE A 167 1.02 -1.35 10.29
N PHE A 168 1.49 -1.71 11.49
CA PHE A 168 2.53 -2.73 11.64
C PHE A 168 2.04 -4.14 11.28
N CYS A 169 0.73 -4.35 11.13
CA CYS A 169 0.21 -5.61 10.59
C CYS A 169 0.65 -5.85 9.13
N PHE A 170 0.98 -4.80 8.36
CA PHE A 170 1.48 -4.97 6.99
C PHE A 170 2.77 -5.81 6.93
N PHE A 171 3.67 -5.68 7.90
CA PHE A 171 4.90 -6.50 7.95
C PHE A 171 4.60 -8.00 8.02
N ARG A 172 3.45 -8.38 8.59
CA ARG A 172 2.95 -9.76 8.57
C ARG A 172 2.20 -10.08 7.27
N TYR A 173 1.36 -9.16 6.78
CA TYR A 173 0.55 -9.40 5.59
C TYR A 173 1.38 -9.56 4.31
N VAL A 174 2.50 -8.86 4.17
CA VAL A 174 3.40 -9.00 3.02
C VAL A 174 4.18 -10.33 3.02
N GLU A 175 4.14 -11.08 4.13
CA GLU A 175 4.78 -12.39 4.29
C GLU A 175 3.75 -13.54 4.25
N LEU A 176 2.49 -13.27 3.90
CA LEU A 176 1.50 -14.33 3.75
C LEU A 176 1.91 -15.33 2.66
N SER A 177 1.61 -16.61 2.88
CA SER A 177 1.92 -17.68 1.92
C SER A 177 1.13 -17.57 0.61
N THR A 178 -0.02 -16.90 0.65
CA THR A 178 -0.89 -16.67 -0.51
C THR A 178 -0.36 -15.48 -1.31
N PHE A 179 0.33 -15.77 -2.41
CA PHE A 179 1.14 -14.82 -3.17
C PHE A 179 0.37 -13.55 -3.62
N ASP A 180 -0.83 -13.73 -4.14
CA ASP A 180 -1.73 -12.69 -4.61
C ASP A 180 -2.15 -11.75 -3.48
N ILE A 181 -2.46 -12.30 -2.29
CA ILE A 181 -2.79 -11.51 -1.10
C ILE A 181 -1.56 -10.76 -0.59
N ALA A 182 -0.41 -11.42 -0.46
CA ALA A 182 0.83 -10.80 -0.01
C ALA A 182 1.27 -9.66 -0.93
N SER A 183 1.14 -9.85 -2.25
CA SER A 183 1.46 -8.84 -3.26
C SER A 183 0.51 -7.64 -3.20
N ASP A 184 -0.79 -7.88 -3.00
CA ASP A 184 -1.80 -6.83 -2.83
C ASP A 184 -1.60 -6.03 -1.52
N ALA A 185 -1.26 -6.73 -0.43
CA ALA A 185 -0.86 -6.11 0.83
C ALA A 185 0.39 -5.25 0.65
N PHE A 186 1.40 -5.73 -0.09
CA PHE A 186 2.61 -4.97 -0.38
C PHE A 186 2.31 -3.71 -1.19
N ALA A 187 1.40 -3.77 -2.17
CA ALA A 187 0.97 -2.58 -2.90
C ALA A 187 0.37 -1.51 -1.97
N SER A 188 -0.45 -1.92 -0.99
CA SER A 188 -1.05 -1.01 -0.02
C SER A 188 -0.01 -0.45 0.98
N PHE A 189 0.91 -1.30 1.43
CA PHE A 189 2.05 -0.93 2.30
C PHE A 189 2.96 0.09 1.61
N LYS A 190 3.33 -0.15 0.35
CA LYS A 190 4.10 0.79 -0.47
C LYS A 190 3.37 2.11 -0.66
N ASP A 191 2.07 2.08 -0.95
CA ASP A 191 1.28 3.29 -1.17
C ASP A 191 1.28 4.19 0.08
N LEU A 192 1.09 3.59 1.25
CA LEU A 192 1.16 4.25 2.56
C LEU A 192 2.50 4.91 2.85
N LEU A 193 3.60 4.33 2.38
CA LEU A 193 4.96 4.82 2.63
C LEU A 193 5.48 5.80 1.57
N THR A 194 4.77 5.97 0.44
CA THR A 194 5.34 6.70 -0.71
C THR A 194 4.42 7.73 -1.34
N ARG A 195 3.10 7.70 -1.10
CA ARG A 195 2.15 8.62 -1.76
C ARG A 195 2.23 10.05 -1.22
N HIS A 196 1.98 10.21 0.08
CA HIS A 196 1.88 11.52 0.74
C HIS A 196 3.23 11.90 1.32
N LYS A 197 4.13 12.40 0.47
CA LYS A 197 5.57 12.52 0.74
C LYS A 197 5.95 13.15 2.08
N ILE A 198 5.36 14.31 2.40
CA ILE A 198 5.66 15.05 3.64
C ILE A 198 5.22 14.23 4.86
N MET A 199 4.01 13.67 4.83
CA MET A 199 3.45 12.83 5.89
C MET A 199 4.27 11.55 6.09
N CYS A 200 4.69 10.90 5.00
CA CYS A 200 5.49 9.68 5.06
C CYS A 200 6.87 9.96 5.68
N ALA A 201 7.52 11.06 5.29
CA ALA A 201 8.80 11.46 5.86
C ALA A 201 8.70 11.74 7.36
N ASP A 202 7.69 12.49 7.79
CA ASP A 202 7.41 12.77 9.20
C ASP A 202 7.18 11.47 9.99
N PHE A 203 6.38 10.55 9.47
CA PHE A 203 6.17 9.24 10.10
C PHE A 203 7.47 8.43 10.23
N LEU A 204 8.24 8.31 9.15
CA LEU A 204 9.48 7.53 9.11
C LEU A 204 10.55 8.10 10.02
N GLU A 205 10.64 9.43 10.14
CA GLU A 205 11.59 10.10 11.02
C GLU A 205 11.25 9.83 12.50
N ASN A 206 9.99 10.03 12.89
CA ASN A 206 9.54 9.87 14.28
C ASN A 206 9.47 8.41 14.73
N ASN A 207 9.25 7.46 13.80
CA ASN A 207 9.11 6.03 14.11
C ASN A 207 10.28 5.19 13.59
N TYR A 208 11.41 5.83 13.27
CA TYR A 208 12.55 5.23 12.58
C TYR A 208 12.95 3.87 13.16
N ASP A 209 13.22 3.81 14.46
CA ASP A 209 13.82 2.62 15.06
C ASP A 209 12.86 1.42 15.02
N ARG A 210 11.57 1.65 15.27
CA ARG A 210 10.55 0.59 15.17
C ARG A 210 10.35 0.15 13.71
N VAL A 211 10.17 1.10 12.79
CA VAL A 211 9.93 0.80 11.36
C VAL A 211 11.10 0.02 10.77
N PHE A 212 12.33 0.49 10.92
CA PHE A 212 13.48 -0.14 10.28
C PHE A 212 13.90 -1.45 10.95
N THR A 213 13.57 -1.67 12.23
CA THR A 213 13.72 -2.98 12.87
C THR A 213 12.79 -4.02 12.24
N GLU A 214 11.52 -3.66 12.00
CA GLU A 214 10.59 -4.56 11.30
C GLU A 214 10.93 -4.71 9.82
N TYR A 215 11.37 -3.62 9.17
CA TYR A 215 11.76 -3.64 7.76
C TYR A 215 12.97 -4.53 7.48
N GLU A 216 13.94 -4.58 8.40
CA GLU A 216 15.09 -5.46 8.28
C GLU A 216 14.70 -6.94 8.17
N LYS A 217 13.60 -7.35 8.81
CA LYS A 217 13.07 -8.72 8.69
C LYS A 217 12.65 -9.04 7.25
N LEU A 218 12.02 -8.08 6.56
CA LEU A 218 11.61 -8.24 5.16
C LEU A 218 12.80 -8.41 4.21
N LEU A 219 13.94 -7.78 4.53
CA LEU A 219 15.19 -7.93 3.75
C LEU A 219 15.85 -9.30 3.94
N HIS A 220 15.48 -10.01 5.00
CA HIS A 220 15.90 -11.38 5.31
C HIS A 220 14.84 -12.42 4.95
N SER A 221 13.72 -12.02 4.32
CA SER A 221 12.64 -12.93 3.95
C SER A 221 13.11 -14.05 3.02
N ASP A 222 12.64 -15.27 3.29
CA ASP A 222 12.79 -16.42 2.38
C ASP A 222 11.88 -16.29 1.14
N ASN A 223 10.85 -15.44 1.21
CA ASN A 223 10.01 -15.13 0.06
C ASN A 223 10.77 -14.18 -0.89
N TYR A 224 11.22 -14.73 -2.03
CA TYR A 224 11.95 -13.99 -3.06
C TYR A 224 11.25 -12.69 -3.46
N VAL A 225 9.93 -12.69 -3.63
CA VAL A 225 9.20 -11.49 -4.08
C VAL A 225 9.16 -10.46 -2.97
N THR A 226 8.85 -10.86 -1.73
CA THR A 226 8.84 -9.93 -0.58
C THR A 226 10.21 -9.33 -0.36
N LYS A 227 11.28 -10.14 -0.35
CA LYS A 227 12.66 -9.67 -0.20
C LYS A 227 13.06 -8.69 -1.31
N ARG A 228 12.80 -9.04 -2.58
CA ARG A 228 13.14 -8.17 -3.72
C ARG A 228 12.36 -6.85 -3.70
N GLN A 229 11.03 -6.90 -3.50
CA GLN A 229 10.20 -5.70 -3.52
C GLN A 229 10.50 -4.79 -2.32
N SER A 230 10.78 -5.36 -1.14
CA SER A 230 11.21 -4.60 0.03
C SER A 230 12.56 -3.93 -0.20
N LEU A 231 13.52 -4.61 -0.82
CA LEU A 231 14.81 -4.00 -1.14
C LEU A 231 14.70 -2.87 -2.16
N LYS A 232 13.85 -3.05 -3.18
CA LYS A 232 13.51 -2.00 -4.15
C LYS A 232 12.86 -0.79 -3.47
N LEU A 233 11.84 -1.03 -2.65
CA LEU A 233 11.14 0.04 -1.92
C LEU A 233 12.09 0.76 -0.95
N LEU A 234 13.00 0.06 -0.28
CA LEU A 234 14.04 0.69 0.54
C LEU A 234 14.88 1.68 -0.29
N GLY A 235 15.32 1.28 -1.48
CA GLY A 235 16.04 2.17 -2.40
C GLY A 235 15.21 3.41 -2.76
N GLU A 236 13.93 3.23 -3.11
CA GLU A 236 13.00 4.33 -3.39
C GLU A 236 12.85 5.29 -2.19
N LEU A 237 12.71 4.76 -0.98
CA LEU A 237 12.56 5.55 0.25
C LEU A 237 13.81 6.35 0.57
N LEU A 238 14.99 5.75 0.45
CA LEU A 238 16.26 6.41 0.79
C LEU A 238 16.67 7.47 -0.25
N LEU A 239 16.27 7.31 -1.51
CA LEU A 239 16.57 8.26 -2.59
C LEU A 239 15.55 9.40 -2.70
N ASP A 240 14.43 9.32 -1.96
CA ASP A 240 13.43 10.39 -1.95
C ASP A 240 13.95 11.60 -1.18
N ARG A 241 13.89 12.78 -1.81
CA ARG A 241 14.37 14.06 -1.23
C ARG A 241 13.69 14.43 0.10
N TYR A 242 12.45 13.99 0.32
CA TYR A 242 11.74 14.26 1.58
C TYR A 242 12.28 13.43 2.75
N ASN A 243 12.95 12.31 2.45
CA ASN A 243 13.47 11.37 3.44
C ASN A 243 14.96 11.61 3.75
N PHE A 244 15.51 12.80 3.53
CA PHE A 244 16.94 13.08 3.72
C PHE A 244 17.45 12.74 5.13
N THR A 245 16.68 13.08 6.18
CA THR A 245 17.02 12.75 7.57
C THR A 245 17.07 11.24 7.79
N VAL A 246 16.04 10.54 7.31
CA VAL A 246 15.91 9.07 7.38
C VAL A 246 17.06 8.41 6.64
N MET A 247 17.35 8.85 5.42
CA MET A 247 18.47 8.37 4.60
C MET A 247 19.80 8.55 5.33
N THR A 248 20.07 9.74 5.85
CA THR A 248 21.31 10.06 6.57
C THR A 248 21.48 9.15 7.79
N LYS A 249 20.41 8.93 8.57
CA LYS A 249 20.41 8.01 9.71
C LYS A 249 20.66 6.56 9.25
N TYR A 250 20.04 6.12 8.15
CA TYR A 250 20.21 4.77 7.61
C TYR A 250 21.63 4.48 7.15
N ILE A 251 22.22 5.38 6.36
CA ILE A 251 23.56 5.18 5.80
C ILE A 251 24.69 5.43 6.79
N SER A 252 24.37 5.92 8.00
CA SER A 252 25.33 6.10 9.09
C SER A 252 25.66 4.80 9.84
N ARG A 253 24.81 3.75 9.70
CA ARG A 253 24.90 2.48 10.44
C ARG A 253 25.75 1.44 9.70
N ALA A 254 26.78 0.93 10.37
CA ALA A 254 27.66 -0.10 9.84
C ALA A 254 26.94 -1.42 9.50
N GLU A 255 25.97 -1.84 10.31
CA GLU A 255 25.20 -3.08 10.05
C GLU A 255 24.41 -2.99 8.74
N ASN A 256 23.79 -1.85 8.46
CA ASN A 256 23.07 -1.63 7.20
C ASN A 256 24.00 -1.74 5.99
N LEU A 257 25.23 -1.20 6.07
CA LEU A 257 26.22 -1.37 5.01
C LEU A 257 26.60 -2.84 4.81
N LYS A 258 26.87 -3.58 5.91
CA LYS A 258 27.19 -5.01 5.83
C LYS A 258 26.06 -5.81 5.18
N LEU A 259 24.82 -5.52 5.54
CA LEU A 259 23.65 -6.15 4.94
C LEU A 259 23.62 -5.92 3.42
N MET A 260 23.78 -4.67 2.97
CA MET A 260 23.81 -4.37 1.54
C MET A 260 24.97 -5.05 0.81
N MET A 261 26.16 -5.08 1.41
CA MET A 261 27.33 -5.77 0.85
C MET A 261 27.12 -7.29 0.74
N ASN A 262 26.40 -7.90 1.68
CA ASN A 262 26.03 -9.30 1.60
C ASN A 262 24.97 -9.54 0.50
N LEU A 263 23.96 -8.67 0.39
CA LEU A 263 22.93 -8.76 -0.64
C LEU A 263 23.46 -8.53 -2.06
N LEU A 264 24.55 -7.76 -2.23
CA LEU A 264 25.28 -7.69 -3.51
C LEU A 264 25.83 -9.05 -3.97
N ARG A 265 25.95 -10.01 -3.06
CA ARG A 265 26.41 -11.39 -3.32
C ARG A 265 25.30 -12.43 -3.21
N ASP A 266 24.03 -12.00 -3.16
CA ASP A 266 22.87 -12.90 -3.10
C ASP A 266 22.83 -13.83 -4.33
N ASN A 267 22.19 -14.99 -4.22
CA ASN A 267 22.07 -15.92 -5.36
C ASN A 267 21.24 -15.34 -6.52
N SER A 268 20.35 -14.39 -6.25
CA SER A 268 19.52 -13.76 -7.27
C SER A 268 20.15 -12.48 -7.83
N ARG A 269 20.43 -12.45 -9.14
CA ARG A 269 20.91 -11.24 -9.84
C ARG A 269 19.99 -10.03 -9.65
N ASN A 270 18.68 -10.24 -9.56
CA ASN A 270 17.75 -9.13 -9.34
C ASN A 270 17.87 -8.56 -7.92
N ILE A 271 18.06 -9.39 -6.89
CA ILE A 271 18.30 -8.90 -5.52
C ILE A 271 19.62 -8.15 -5.46
N GLN A 272 20.68 -8.68 -6.08
CA GLN A 272 21.97 -7.99 -6.16
C GLN A 272 21.83 -6.60 -6.80
N PHE A 273 21.02 -6.49 -7.86
CA PHE A 273 20.80 -5.22 -8.57
C PHE A 273 20.06 -4.19 -7.69
N GLU A 274 19.01 -4.59 -6.98
CA GLU A 274 18.33 -3.69 -6.04
C GLU A 274 19.26 -3.31 -4.86
N ALA A 275 20.09 -4.24 -4.38
CA ALA A 275 21.10 -3.97 -3.34
C ALA A 275 22.13 -2.93 -3.79
N PHE A 276 22.51 -2.94 -5.07
CA PHE A 276 23.42 -1.97 -5.65
C PHE A 276 22.87 -0.54 -5.52
N HIS A 277 21.58 -0.33 -5.78
CA HIS A 277 20.98 1.01 -5.67
C HIS A 277 21.02 1.56 -4.24
N VAL A 278 20.87 0.71 -3.22
CA VAL A 278 21.01 1.11 -1.81
C VAL A 278 22.49 1.29 -1.44
N PHE A 279 23.36 0.35 -1.82
CA PHE A 279 24.81 0.42 -1.57
C PHE A 279 25.43 1.70 -2.14
N LYS A 280 24.99 2.13 -3.33
CA LYS A 280 25.42 3.36 -3.98
C LYS A 280 25.30 4.58 -3.06
N VAL A 281 24.23 4.66 -2.27
CA VAL A 281 23.97 5.80 -1.37
C VAL A 281 25.01 5.89 -0.25
N PHE A 282 25.47 4.75 0.28
CA PHE A 282 26.55 4.71 1.29
C PHE A 282 27.85 5.28 0.74
N VAL A 283 28.22 4.91 -0.49
CA VAL A 283 29.47 5.32 -1.11
C VAL A 283 29.40 6.78 -1.56
N ALA A 284 28.26 7.22 -2.11
CA ALA A 284 28.05 8.59 -2.56
C ALA A 284 27.97 9.61 -1.41
N ASN A 285 27.73 9.18 -0.17
CA ASN A 285 27.68 10.06 1.00
C ASN A 285 29.04 10.77 1.21
N PRO A 286 29.13 12.11 1.15
CA PRO A 286 30.37 12.83 1.41
C PRO A 286 30.80 12.78 2.88
N HIS A 287 29.85 12.61 3.81
CA HIS A 287 30.06 12.64 5.26
C HIS A 287 29.85 11.24 5.86
N LYS A 288 30.73 10.31 5.51
CA LYS A 288 30.68 8.94 6.01
C LYS A 288 31.07 8.90 7.49
N THR A 289 30.33 8.12 8.29
CA THR A 289 30.73 7.85 9.68
C THR A 289 31.97 6.95 9.71
N GLN A 290 32.76 7.05 10.80
CA GLN A 290 33.99 6.27 10.94
C GLN A 290 33.78 4.75 10.75
N PRO A 291 32.74 4.11 11.36
CA PRO A 291 32.52 2.68 11.16
C PRO A 291 32.20 2.30 9.70
N VAL A 292 31.48 3.14 8.97
CA VAL A 292 31.15 2.93 7.56
C VAL A 292 32.39 3.08 6.70
N LEU A 293 33.18 4.13 6.93
CA LEU A 293 34.44 4.37 6.23
C LEU A 293 35.43 3.22 6.44
N ASP A 294 35.57 2.72 7.68
CA ASP A 294 36.48 1.62 8.00
C ASP A 294 36.10 0.33 7.26
N ILE A 295 34.82 0.02 7.13
CA ILE A 295 34.35 -1.13 6.34
C ILE A 295 34.71 -0.97 4.87
N LEU A 296 34.47 0.21 4.28
CA LEU A 296 34.75 0.46 2.87
C LEU A 296 36.26 0.40 2.57
N LEU A 297 37.10 1.01 3.42
CA LEU A 297 38.56 0.96 3.28
C LEU A 297 39.10 -0.46 3.46
N LYS A 298 38.62 -1.21 4.47
CA LYS A 298 39.03 -2.60 4.72
C LYS A 298 38.73 -3.52 3.53
N ASN A 299 37.69 -3.20 2.75
CA ASN A 299 37.26 -3.99 1.59
C ASN A 299 37.57 -3.31 0.24
N GLN A 300 38.34 -2.22 0.22
CA GLN A 300 38.49 -1.32 -0.93
C GLN A 300 38.90 -2.06 -2.22
N THR A 301 40.01 -2.80 -2.19
CA THR A 301 40.51 -3.53 -3.37
C THR A 301 39.50 -4.55 -3.87
N LYS A 302 38.87 -5.30 -2.96
CA LYS A 302 37.88 -6.33 -3.30
C LYS A 302 36.60 -5.71 -3.87
N LEU A 303 36.16 -4.58 -3.34
CA LEU A 303 34.99 -3.86 -3.84
C LEU A 303 35.22 -3.29 -5.23
N VAL A 304 36.40 -2.70 -5.49
CA VAL A 304 36.77 -2.20 -6.83
C VAL A 304 36.73 -3.34 -7.84
N ASP A 305 37.39 -4.46 -7.55
CA ASP A 305 37.42 -5.63 -8.43
C ASP A 305 36.02 -6.23 -8.64
N PHE A 306 35.24 -6.39 -7.57
CA PHE A 306 33.87 -6.88 -7.64
C PHE A 306 33.00 -6.00 -8.53
N LEU A 307 32.99 -4.68 -8.30
CA LEU A 307 32.15 -3.74 -9.06
C LEU A 307 32.57 -3.65 -10.53
N SER A 308 33.85 -3.79 -10.87
CA SER A 308 34.30 -3.82 -12.27
C SER A 308 33.68 -4.97 -13.07
N HIS A 309 33.39 -6.11 -12.42
CA HIS A 309 32.79 -7.29 -13.05
C HIS A 309 31.30 -7.47 -12.71
N PHE A 310 30.70 -6.55 -11.95
CA PHE A 310 29.32 -6.64 -11.52
C PHE A 310 28.34 -6.39 -12.68
N GLN A 311 27.50 -7.39 -12.95
CA GLN A 311 26.41 -7.39 -13.94
C GLN A 311 26.73 -6.70 -15.27
N THR A 312 27.85 -7.07 -15.89
CA THR A 312 28.34 -6.50 -17.16
C THR A 312 27.45 -6.81 -18.37
N ASP A 313 26.54 -7.77 -18.23
CA ASP A 313 25.47 -8.10 -19.20
C ASP A 313 24.42 -6.99 -19.34
N ARG A 314 24.34 -6.04 -18.41
CA ARG A 314 23.45 -4.86 -18.48
C ARG A 314 24.08 -3.67 -19.20
N SER A 315 24.86 -3.92 -20.26
CA SER A 315 25.62 -2.87 -20.96
C SER A 315 24.75 -1.83 -21.69
N GLU A 316 23.48 -2.15 -21.94
CA GLU A 316 22.51 -1.22 -22.55
C GLU A 316 21.95 -0.20 -21.56
N ASP A 317 22.12 -0.42 -20.25
CA ASP A 317 21.73 0.51 -19.20
C ASP A 317 22.88 1.49 -18.93
N GLU A 318 22.91 2.59 -19.70
CA GLU A 318 23.94 3.63 -19.60
C GLU A 318 24.02 4.23 -18.19
N GLN A 319 22.86 4.49 -17.56
CA GLN A 319 22.80 5.02 -16.20
C GLN A 319 23.47 4.08 -15.20
N PHE A 320 23.17 2.78 -15.26
CA PHE A 320 23.80 1.79 -14.40
C PHE A 320 25.32 1.73 -14.62
N CYS A 321 25.77 1.78 -15.88
CA CYS A 321 27.20 1.76 -16.20
C CYS A 321 27.93 2.99 -15.64
N ASP A 322 27.35 4.17 -15.77
CA ASP A 322 27.89 5.42 -15.22
C ASP A 322 27.95 5.40 -13.69
N GLU A 323 26.87 4.95 -13.04
CA GLU A 323 26.81 4.80 -11.59
C GLU A 323 27.89 3.82 -11.09
N LYS A 324 28.08 2.70 -11.78
CA LYS A 324 29.11 1.71 -11.45
C LYS A 324 30.52 2.28 -11.57
N ASN A 325 30.80 2.99 -12.68
CA ASN A 325 32.09 3.64 -12.90
C ASN A 325 32.36 4.73 -11.85
N TYR A 326 31.35 5.52 -11.52
CA TYR A 326 31.41 6.51 -10.45
C TYR A 326 31.75 5.87 -9.10
N LEU A 327 31.07 4.78 -8.74
CA LEU A 327 31.33 4.07 -7.48
C LEU A 327 32.74 3.47 -7.42
N VAL A 328 33.21 2.85 -8.51
CA VAL A 328 34.59 2.32 -8.60
C VAL A 328 35.60 3.44 -8.37
N LYS A 329 35.40 4.61 -9.00
CA LYS A 329 36.26 5.77 -8.80
C LYS A 329 36.23 6.26 -7.35
N GLN A 330 35.04 6.47 -6.78
CA GLN A 330 34.86 6.93 -5.39
C GLN A 330 35.54 6.01 -4.38
N ILE A 331 35.38 4.69 -4.54
CA ILE A 331 35.99 3.72 -3.63
C ILE A 331 37.52 3.71 -3.80
N ARG A 332 38.04 3.77 -5.03
CA ARG A 332 39.49 3.78 -5.30
C ARG A 332 40.18 5.03 -4.73
N GLU A 333 39.52 6.18 -4.82
CA GLU A 333 40.05 7.47 -4.33
C GLU A 333 39.82 7.68 -2.83
N MET A 334 39.07 6.79 -2.17
CA MET A 334 38.76 6.87 -0.74
C MET A 334 40.02 6.76 0.12
N LYS A 335 40.18 7.72 1.03
CA LYS A 335 41.29 7.78 1.99
C LYS A 335 40.75 8.09 3.38
N ARG A 336 41.52 7.77 4.42
CA ARG A 336 41.24 8.24 5.77
C ARG A 336 41.38 9.77 5.79
N PRO A 337 40.49 10.51 6.48
CA PRO A 337 40.75 11.89 6.80
C PRO A 337 42.10 11.99 7.51
N THR A 338 42.97 12.89 7.06
CA THR A 338 44.17 13.22 7.84
C THR A 338 43.72 13.71 9.20
N THR A 339 44.07 12.98 10.25
CA THR A 339 43.97 13.44 11.62
C THR A 339 44.83 14.69 11.73
N THR A 340 44.21 15.85 11.87
CA THR A 340 44.91 17.04 12.39
C THR A 340 45.14 16.77 13.88
N GLU A 341 46.14 15.94 14.18
CA GLU A 341 46.73 15.87 15.52
C GLU A 341 47.48 17.18 15.74
N GLU A 342 46.99 17.93 16.73
CA GLU A 342 47.73 18.83 17.63
C GLU A 342 48.84 19.71 17.00
N ALA A 343 48.53 20.99 16.84
CA ALA A 343 49.50 22.08 16.92
C ALA A 343 49.13 23.00 18.08
#